data_AF-A0A4R6AMR3-F1
#
_entry.id   AF-A0A4R6AMR3-F1
#
_cell.length_a   1.000
_cell.length_b   1.000
_cell.length_c   1.000
_cell.angle_alpha   90.00
_cell.angle_beta   90.00
_cell.angle_gamma   90.00
#
_symmetry.space_group_name_H-M   'P 1'
#
loop_
_entity.id
_entity.type
_entity.pdbx_description
1 polymer ?
#
loop_
_entity_poly.entity_id
_entity_poly.type
_entity_poly.pdbx_seq_one_letter_code
_entity_poly.pdbx_strand_id
1 'polypeptide(L)'
;MALFRKPFFKSENAGVEDEYVTGVRHLQRGDMNAASRHLVKAAEGGHASAFYNLSILWGSGAVSPYDFDAAADCWYKAAAAGHPKAQESLWLLEAADRGGFGTENLIDMALKQGKNGTFLQSSVMICAARFFDVTCKKYGATNDVIAYELDGAASSDWKFIHAFIERMGIDRSFYEGGLNRLSEGSAADQVTDGLNDLAVAMGQIGYDQNFIVMARCSIVGYIILKSPYGQHAEPLRGLDTFFK
;
A
#
# COMPACT_ATOMS: atom_id res chain seq x y z
N MET A 1 18.09 4.23 5.60
CA MET A 1 18.28 5.15 4.44
C MET A 1 19.30 4.66 3.39
N ALA A 2 19.39 3.34 3.15
CA ALA A 2 20.32 2.71 2.19
C ALA A 2 19.62 1.88 1.09
N LEU A 3 18.29 2.02 0.95
CA LEU A 3 17.49 1.20 0.01
C LEU A 3 17.83 1.45 -1.47
N PHE A 4 18.34 2.64 -1.81
CA PHE A 4 18.49 3.08 -3.21
C PHE A 4 19.94 3.17 -3.72
N ARG A 5 20.96 2.86 -2.91
CA ARG A 5 22.33 3.39 -3.14
C ARG A 5 23.28 2.48 -3.93
N LYS A 6 22.99 1.19 -4.08
CA LYS A 6 23.83 0.28 -4.87
C LYS A 6 22.94 -0.68 -5.66
N PRO A 7 22.94 -0.64 -7.01
CA PRO A 7 22.28 -1.68 -7.79
C PRO A 7 22.89 -3.04 -7.43
N PHE A 8 22.05 -4.06 -7.32
CA PHE A 8 22.53 -5.43 -7.12
C PHE A 8 23.06 -6.02 -8.43
N PHE A 9 22.47 -5.62 -9.55
CA PHE A 9 22.93 -5.94 -10.91
C PHE A 9 23.06 -4.68 -11.74
N LYS A 10 24.11 -4.62 -12.57
CA LYS A 10 24.30 -3.59 -13.59
C LYS A 10 23.68 -4.07 -14.89
N SER A 11 22.94 -3.21 -15.60
CA SER A 11 22.45 -3.54 -16.93
C SER A 11 23.60 -3.57 -17.94
N GLU A 12 23.58 -4.53 -18.87
CA GLU A 12 24.50 -4.56 -20.02
C GLU A 12 24.16 -3.46 -21.04
N ASN A 13 22.92 -2.95 -21.01
CA ASN A 13 22.51 -1.82 -21.84
C ASN A 13 22.82 -0.50 -21.14
N ALA A 14 23.76 0.26 -21.71
CA ALA A 14 24.21 1.53 -21.16
C ALA A 14 23.09 2.58 -21.01
N GLY A 15 22.09 2.60 -21.91
CA GLY A 15 20.96 3.51 -21.81
C GLY A 15 20.03 3.16 -20.64
N VAL A 16 19.79 1.86 -20.42
CA VAL A 16 19.00 1.37 -19.28
C VAL A 16 19.69 1.67 -17.95
N GLU A 17 21.01 1.49 -17.90
CA GLU A 17 21.81 1.82 -16.72
C GLU A 17 21.81 3.34 -16.44
N ASP A 18 21.90 4.19 -17.46
CA ASP A 18 21.87 5.64 -17.29
C ASP A 18 20.52 6.13 -16.76
N GLU A 19 19.41 5.58 -17.27
CA GLU A 19 18.07 5.85 -16.75
C GLU A 19 17.95 5.42 -15.28
N TYR A 20 18.48 4.23 -14.91
CA TYR A 20 18.49 3.79 -13.51
C TYR A 20 19.31 4.73 -12.61
N VAL A 21 20.54 5.05 -12.99
CA VAL A 21 21.43 5.94 -12.23
C VAL A 21 20.82 7.32 -12.07
N THR A 22 20.18 7.84 -13.12
CA THR A 22 19.49 9.13 -13.08
C THR A 22 18.26 9.09 -12.15
N GLY A 23 17.47 8.02 -12.20
CA GLY A 23 16.36 7.80 -11.26
C GLY A 23 16.83 7.77 -9.81
N VAL A 24 17.90 7.04 -9.50
CA VAL A 24 18.52 7.00 -8.16
C VAL A 24 19.03 8.38 -7.73
N ARG A 25 19.57 9.19 -8.65
CA ARG A 25 20.00 10.56 -8.36
C ARG A 25 18.83 11.46 -7.98
N HIS A 26 17.68 11.32 -8.65
CA HIS A 26 16.46 12.04 -8.27
C HIS A 26 15.92 11.61 -6.91
N LEU A 27 15.97 10.31 -6.58
CA LEU A 27 15.63 9.81 -5.25
C LEU A 27 16.49 10.45 -4.15
N GLN A 28 17.80 10.57 -4.39
CA GLN A 28 18.72 11.20 -3.45
C GLN A 28 18.42 12.69 -3.24
N ARG A 29 17.86 13.36 -4.25
CA ARG A 29 17.44 14.76 -4.20
C ARG A 29 16.03 14.95 -3.63
N GLY A 30 15.30 13.88 -3.37
CA GLY A 30 13.92 13.91 -2.88
C GLY A 30 12.86 14.13 -3.96
N ASP A 31 13.23 14.11 -5.24
CA ASP A 31 12.29 14.28 -6.35
C ASP A 31 11.71 12.91 -6.77
N MET A 32 10.69 12.48 -6.02
CA MET A 32 10.07 11.15 -6.17
C MET A 32 9.39 10.98 -7.54
N ASN A 33 8.81 12.05 -8.08
CA ASN A 33 8.15 12.04 -9.38
C ASN A 33 9.14 11.87 -10.52
N ALA A 34 10.24 12.64 -10.52
CA ALA A 34 11.29 12.44 -11.52
C ALA A 34 11.99 11.09 -11.37
N ALA A 35 12.24 10.66 -10.12
CA ALA A 35 12.76 9.33 -9.84
C ALA A 35 11.90 8.24 -10.47
N SER A 36 10.58 8.26 -10.24
CA SER A 36 9.64 7.29 -10.79
C SER A 36 9.70 7.25 -12.32
N ARG A 37 9.71 8.41 -13.01
CA ARG A 37 9.79 8.46 -14.48
C ARG A 37 11.03 7.77 -15.05
N HIS A 38 12.20 8.04 -14.46
CA HIS A 38 13.46 7.44 -14.91
C HIS A 38 13.53 5.94 -14.56
N LEU A 39 13.04 5.56 -13.38
CA LEU A 39 13.01 4.16 -12.96
C LEU A 39 12.04 3.32 -13.81
N VAL A 40 10.92 3.89 -14.28
CA VAL A 40 10.01 3.21 -15.23
C VAL A 40 10.75 2.82 -16.50
N LYS A 41 11.48 3.76 -17.11
CA LYS A 41 12.25 3.46 -18.34
C LYS A 41 13.33 2.41 -18.11
N ALA A 42 14.02 2.46 -16.96
CA ALA A 42 14.99 1.44 -16.61
C ALA A 42 14.34 0.06 -16.39
N ALA A 43 13.16 0.03 -15.78
CA ALA A 43 12.38 -1.18 -15.55
C ALA A 43 11.84 -1.77 -16.87
N GLU A 44 11.39 -0.94 -17.82
CA GLU A 44 11.05 -1.35 -19.19
C GLU A 44 12.23 -2.01 -19.90
N GLY A 45 13.45 -1.56 -19.60
CA GLY A 45 14.70 -2.19 -20.02
C GLY A 45 15.12 -3.44 -19.24
N GLY A 46 14.28 -3.96 -18.34
CA GLY A 46 14.54 -5.17 -17.55
C GLY A 46 15.40 -4.97 -16.30
N HIS A 47 15.65 -3.73 -15.85
CA HIS A 47 16.53 -3.49 -14.72
C HIS A 47 15.91 -3.93 -13.38
N ALA A 48 16.43 -5.02 -12.79
CA ALA A 48 15.91 -5.63 -11.57
C ALA A 48 15.80 -4.67 -10.37
N SER A 49 16.83 -3.86 -10.10
CA SER A 49 16.76 -2.85 -9.03
C SER A 49 15.82 -1.67 -9.35
N ALA A 50 15.49 -1.41 -10.62
CA ALA A 50 14.52 -0.38 -10.97
C ALA A 50 13.11 -0.85 -10.60
N PHE A 51 12.76 -2.09 -10.95
CA PHE A 51 11.53 -2.73 -10.49
C PHE A 51 11.41 -2.68 -8.95
N TYR A 52 12.45 -3.06 -8.22
CA TYR A 52 12.42 -3.02 -6.75
C TYR A 52 12.26 -1.60 -6.18
N ASN A 53 12.88 -0.59 -6.80
CA ASN A 53 12.72 0.78 -6.36
C ASN A 53 11.31 1.33 -6.66
N LEU A 54 10.71 0.93 -7.79
CA LEU A 54 9.33 1.29 -8.14
C LEU A 54 8.33 0.66 -7.18
N SER A 55 8.50 -0.61 -6.79
CA SER A 55 7.62 -1.23 -5.80
C SER A 55 7.62 -0.48 -4.47
N ILE A 56 8.78 0.04 -4.06
CA ILE A 56 8.89 0.89 -2.86
C ILE A 56 8.18 2.23 -3.07
N LEU A 57 8.43 2.93 -4.19
CA LEU A 57 7.86 4.25 -4.44
C LEU A 57 6.34 4.21 -4.54
N TRP A 58 5.82 3.32 -5.38
CA TRP A 58 4.39 3.13 -5.59
C TRP A 58 3.71 2.43 -4.43
N GLY A 59 4.43 1.66 -3.61
CA GLY A 59 3.89 0.99 -2.43
C GLY A 59 3.93 1.80 -1.14
N SER A 60 4.65 2.93 -1.10
CA SER A 60 4.81 3.76 0.10
C SER A 60 4.02 5.08 0.10
N GLY A 61 3.29 5.37 -0.98
CA GLY A 61 2.58 6.64 -1.17
C GLY A 61 3.51 7.80 -1.49
N ALA A 62 4.76 7.54 -1.86
CA ALA A 62 5.75 8.58 -2.18
C ALA A 62 5.45 9.31 -3.52
N VAL A 63 4.66 8.68 -4.38
CA VAL A 63 4.29 9.17 -5.72
C VAL A 63 2.79 8.98 -5.90
N SER A 64 2.17 9.88 -6.68
CA SER A 64 0.77 9.78 -7.08
C SER A 64 0.67 9.40 -8.57
N PRO A 65 -0.27 8.52 -8.97
CA PRO A 65 -1.20 7.79 -8.12
C PRO A 65 -0.51 6.72 -7.25
N TYR A 66 -1.08 6.48 -6.08
CA TYR A 66 -0.66 5.42 -5.18
C TYR A 66 -1.27 4.10 -5.68
N ASP A 67 -0.47 3.07 -5.97
CA ASP A 67 -0.96 1.86 -6.67
C ASP A 67 -0.31 0.59 -6.13
N PHE A 68 -1.09 -0.17 -5.35
CA PHE A 68 -0.63 -1.42 -4.74
C PHE A 68 -0.47 -2.57 -5.73
N ASP A 69 -1.23 -2.60 -6.83
CA ASP A 69 -1.08 -3.64 -7.85
C ASP A 69 0.17 -3.40 -8.67
N ALA A 70 0.39 -2.16 -9.13
CA ALA A 70 1.59 -1.80 -9.87
C ALA A 70 2.85 -2.00 -9.01
N ALA A 71 2.76 -1.69 -7.71
CA ALA A 71 3.83 -1.95 -6.76
C ALA A 71 4.09 -3.46 -6.57
N ALA A 72 3.05 -4.27 -6.42
CA ALA A 72 3.15 -5.72 -6.31
C ALA A 72 3.73 -6.35 -7.58
N ASP A 73 3.26 -5.94 -8.76
CA ASP A 73 3.77 -6.38 -10.06
C ASP A 73 5.26 -6.06 -10.23
N CYS A 74 5.68 -4.85 -9.85
CA CYS A 74 7.10 -4.49 -9.81
C CYS A 74 7.89 -5.38 -8.85
N TRP A 75 7.33 -5.74 -7.70
CA TRP A 75 8.00 -6.67 -6.77
C TRP A 75 8.16 -8.05 -7.39
N TYR A 76 7.09 -8.62 -7.97
CA TYR A 76 7.14 -9.90 -8.68
C TYR A 76 8.20 -9.89 -9.78
N LYS A 77 8.22 -8.84 -10.62
CA LYS A 77 9.21 -8.67 -11.68
C LYS A 77 10.63 -8.52 -11.16
N ALA A 78 10.83 -7.78 -10.07
CA ALA A 78 12.14 -7.68 -9.43
C ALA A 78 12.63 -9.06 -8.93
N ALA A 79 11.76 -9.84 -8.30
CA ALA A 79 12.10 -11.18 -7.81
C ALA A 79 12.40 -12.15 -8.96
N ALA A 80 11.59 -12.12 -10.02
CA ALA A 80 11.80 -12.91 -11.24
C ALA A 80 13.12 -12.53 -11.94
N ALA A 81 13.50 -11.25 -11.91
CA ALA A 81 14.76 -10.73 -12.43
C ALA A 81 15.96 -10.92 -11.47
N GLY A 82 15.81 -11.68 -10.38
CA GLY A 82 16.91 -12.05 -9.49
C GLY A 82 17.21 -11.06 -8.35
N HIS A 83 16.39 -10.03 -8.14
CA HIS A 83 16.68 -9.03 -7.10
C HIS A 83 16.60 -9.66 -5.70
N PRO A 84 17.68 -9.72 -4.90
CA PRO A 84 17.75 -10.56 -3.71
C PRO A 84 16.71 -10.21 -2.65
N LYS A 85 16.55 -8.91 -2.36
CA LYS A 85 15.54 -8.46 -1.39
C LYS A 85 14.12 -8.75 -1.85
N ALA A 86 13.90 -8.74 -3.16
CA ALA A 86 12.58 -9.02 -3.70
C ALA A 86 12.29 -10.53 -3.57
N GLN A 87 13.28 -11.38 -3.86
CA GLN A 87 13.21 -12.83 -3.73
C GLN A 87 13.06 -13.29 -2.28
N GLU A 88 13.87 -12.76 -1.37
CA GLU A 88 13.85 -13.10 0.07
C GLU A 88 12.47 -12.89 0.69
N SER A 89 11.75 -11.87 0.22
CA SER A 89 10.46 -11.46 0.74
C SER A 89 9.29 -11.74 -0.21
N LEU A 90 9.51 -12.51 -1.29
CA LEU A 90 8.47 -12.83 -2.29
C LEU A 90 7.32 -13.63 -1.67
N TRP A 91 7.64 -14.55 -0.77
CA TRP A 91 6.65 -15.40 -0.09
C TRP A 91 5.62 -14.59 0.70
N LEU A 92 5.99 -13.41 1.21
CA LEU A 92 5.08 -12.52 1.95
C LEU A 92 3.96 -12.01 1.03
N LEU A 93 4.35 -11.51 -0.15
CA LEU A 93 3.41 -11.01 -1.14
C LEU A 93 2.51 -12.14 -1.66
N GLU A 94 3.11 -13.29 -1.94
CA GLU A 94 2.42 -14.51 -2.35
C GLU A 94 1.43 -15.05 -1.31
N ALA A 95 1.74 -14.94 -0.03
CA ALA A 95 0.84 -15.33 1.06
C ALA A 95 -0.30 -14.31 1.23
N ALA A 96 -0.02 -13.01 1.06
CA ALA A 96 -1.03 -11.96 1.06
C ALA A 96 -2.05 -12.18 -0.06
N ASP A 97 -1.60 -12.48 -1.28
CA ASP A 97 -2.44 -12.71 -2.46
C ASP A 97 -3.37 -13.93 -2.32
N ARG A 98 -3.02 -14.87 -1.46
CA ARG A 98 -3.83 -16.08 -1.18
C ARG A 98 -4.70 -15.94 0.06
N GLY A 99 -4.60 -14.83 0.80
CA GLY A 99 -5.24 -14.66 2.11
C GLY A 99 -4.67 -15.62 3.17
N GLY A 100 -3.54 -16.28 2.90
CA GLY A 100 -2.87 -17.23 3.81
C GLY A 100 -1.88 -16.57 4.76
N PHE A 101 -1.74 -15.25 4.65
CA PHE A 101 -0.82 -14.43 5.41
C PHE A 101 -1.15 -14.41 6.91
N GLY A 102 -2.43 -14.19 7.24
CA GLY A 102 -2.90 -14.01 8.62
C GLY A 102 -2.52 -12.64 9.19
N THR A 103 -3.42 -12.05 9.98
CA THR A 103 -3.21 -10.73 10.58
C THR A 103 -2.00 -10.71 11.51
N GLU A 104 -1.77 -11.76 12.29
CA GLU A 104 -0.63 -11.85 13.22
C GLU A 104 0.72 -11.69 12.50
N ASN A 105 0.90 -12.34 11.35
CA ASN A 105 2.12 -12.21 10.56
C ASN A 105 2.24 -10.82 9.92
N LEU A 106 1.12 -10.16 9.60
CA LEU A 106 1.13 -8.76 9.13
C LEU A 106 1.63 -7.81 10.20
N ILE A 107 1.14 -7.99 11.42
CA ILE A 107 1.53 -7.21 12.58
C ILE A 107 3.00 -7.44 12.87
N ASP A 108 3.44 -8.70 12.97
CA ASP A 108 4.83 -9.05 13.20
C ASP A 108 5.76 -8.48 12.12
N MET A 109 5.33 -8.52 10.85
CA MET A 109 6.05 -7.90 9.74
C MET A 109 6.17 -6.37 9.92
N ALA A 110 5.10 -5.69 10.32
CA ALA A 110 5.12 -4.25 10.57
C ALA A 110 6.06 -3.88 11.72
N LEU A 111 5.98 -4.62 12.84
CA LEU A 111 6.80 -4.44 14.03
C LEU A 111 8.29 -4.68 13.74
N LYS A 112 8.62 -5.78 13.05
CA LYS A 112 10.02 -6.14 12.73
C LYS A 112 10.69 -5.16 11.79
N GLN A 113 9.96 -4.64 10.80
CA GLN A 113 10.55 -3.70 9.85
C GLN A 113 10.85 -2.33 10.49
N GLY A 114 10.09 -1.93 11.52
CA GLY A 114 10.24 -0.65 12.22
C GLY A 114 10.04 0.59 11.33
N LYS A 115 9.93 1.79 11.91
CA LYS A 115 9.67 3.01 11.12
C LYS A 115 10.80 3.29 10.12
N ASN A 116 10.46 3.40 8.84
CA ASN A 116 11.40 3.70 7.76
C ASN A 116 11.21 5.12 7.20
N GLY A 117 11.72 6.12 7.93
CA GLY A 117 11.69 7.51 7.48
C GLY A 117 10.30 8.14 7.52
N THR A 118 9.99 8.95 6.50
CA THR A 118 8.75 9.74 6.38
C THR A 118 7.70 9.09 5.47
N PHE A 119 7.88 7.82 5.09
CA PHE A 119 7.00 7.10 4.17
C PHE A 119 6.35 5.91 4.87
N LEU A 120 5.23 5.45 4.34
CA LEU A 120 4.64 4.19 4.77
C LEU A 120 5.56 3.02 4.38
N GLN A 121 5.60 1.97 5.20
CA GLN A 121 6.36 0.77 4.89
C GLN A 121 5.74 0.06 3.67
N SER A 122 6.33 0.27 2.48
CA SER A 122 5.76 -0.22 1.22
C SER A 122 5.35 -1.69 1.23
N SER A 123 6.20 -2.58 1.74
CA SER A 123 5.91 -4.00 1.83
C SER A 123 4.71 -4.31 2.72
N VAL A 124 4.60 -3.65 3.87
CA VAL A 124 3.46 -3.76 4.79
C VAL A 124 2.19 -3.25 4.13
N MET A 125 2.25 -2.12 3.46
CA MET A 125 1.08 -1.55 2.79
C MET A 125 0.58 -2.41 1.64
N ILE A 126 1.49 -2.87 0.77
CA ILE A 126 1.15 -3.76 -0.35
C ILE A 126 0.54 -5.05 0.18
N CYS A 127 1.20 -5.73 1.13
CA CYS A 127 0.69 -6.97 1.68
C CYS A 127 -0.63 -6.77 2.43
N ALA A 128 -0.78 -5.72 3.23
CA ALA A 128 -2.03 -5.43 3.95
C ALA A 128 -3.19 -5.22 2.99
N ALA A 129 -3.03 -4.35 2.00
CA ALA A 129 -4.07 -4.04 1.02
C ALA A 129 -4.55 -5.30 0.30
N ARG A 130 -3.62 -6.13 -0.18
CA ARG A 130 -3.92 -7.35 -0.91
C ARG A 130 -4.50 -8.45 -0.01
N PHE A 131 -3.96 -8.62 1.19
CA PHE A 131 -4.43 -9.57 2.18
C PHE A 131 -5.88 -9.28 2.60
N PHE A 132 -6.18 -8.04 2.99
CA PHE A 132 -7.53 -7.69 3.43
C PHE A 132 -8.53 -7.72 2.28
N ASP A 133 -8.18 -7.30 1.07
CA ASP A 133 -9.05 -7.44 -0.11
C ASP A 133 -9.43 -8.91 -0.39
N VAL A 134 -8.43 -9.79 -0.46
CA VAL A 134 -8.66 -11.22 -0.72
C VAL A 134 -9.46 -11.86 0.41
N THR A 135 -9.16 -11.52 1.67
CA THR A 135 -9.88 -12.03 2.84
C THR A 135 -11.33 -11.57 2.84
N CYS A 136 -11.59 -10.29 2.60
CA CYS A 136 -12.93 -9.74 2.47
C CYS A 136 -13.76 -10.49 1.43
N LYS A 137 -13.19 -10.70 0.23
CA LYS A 137 -13.87 -11.40 -0.87
C LYS A 137 -14.13 -12.85 -0.55
N LYS A 138 -13.13 -13.55 -0.02
CA LYS A 138 -13.21 -14.99 0.29
C LYS A 138 -14.31 -15.31 1.30
N TYR A 139 -14.53 -14.42 2.27
CA TYR A 139 -15.48 -14.63 3.36
C TYR A 139 -16.73 -13.75 3.26
N GLY A 140 -16.95 -13.06 2.14
CA GLY A 140 -18.14 -12.24 1.92
C GLY A 140 -18.25 -11.01 2.82
N ALA A 141 -17.14 -10.52 3.37
CA ALA A 141 -17.11 -9.42 4.33
C ALA A 141 -16.97 -8.03 3.68
N THR A 142 -16.75 -7.94 2.36
CA THR A 142 -16.43 -6.68 1.66
C THR A 142 -17.41 -5.55 1.97
N ASN A 143 -18.72 -5.81 1.91
CA ASN A 143 -19.73 -4.75 2.11
C ASN A 143 -19.76 -4.25 3.56
N ASP A 144 -19.67 -5.15 4.53
CA ASP A 144 -19.76 -4.81 5.95
C ASP A 144 -18.49 -4.08 6.41
N VAL A 145 -17.32 -4.51 5.94
CA VAL A 145 -16.04 -3.82 6.20
C VAL A 145 -16.06 -2.41 5.60
N ILE A 146 -16.46 -2.25 4.34
CA ILE A 146 -16.54 -0.92 3.71
C ILE A 146 -17.52 -0.03 4.47
N ALA A 147 -18.70 -0.55 4.82
CA ALA A 147 -19.71 0.22 5.54
C ALA A 147 -19.20 0.65 6.93
N TYR A 148 -18.61 -0.26 7.70
CA TYR A 148 -18.04 0.04 9.01
C TYR A 148 -16.94 1.10 8.94
N GLU A 149 -15.99 0.93 8.02
CA GLU A 149 -14.85 1.84 7.90
C GLU A 149 -15.27 3.23 7.45
N LEU A 150 -16.23 3.35 6.51
CA LEU A 150 -16.74 4.65 6.07
C LEU A 150 -17.64 5.33 7.11
N ASP A 151 -18.47 4.59 7.84
CA ASP A 151 -19.30 5.14 8.91
C ASP A 151 -18.44 5.66 10.07
N GLY A 152 -17.44 4.88 10.49
CA GLY A 152 -16.45 5.32 11.47
C GLY A 152 -15.66 6.54 10.99
N ALA A 153 -15.19 6.53 9.74
CA ALA A 153 -14.47 7.64 9.14
C ALA A 153 -15.32 8.93 9.05
N ALA A 154 -16.61 8.81 8.77
CA ALA A 154 -17.54 9.94 8.68
C ALA A 154 -17.73 10.69 10.01
N SER A 155 -17.40 10.06 11.14
CA SER A 155 -17.42 10.69 12.46
C SER A 155 -16.16 11.49 12.81
N SER A 156 -15.12 11.45 11.96
CA SER A 156 -13.84 12.09 12.24
C SER A 156 -13.88 13.62 12.11
N ASP A 157 -13.08 14.32 12.92
CA ASP A 157 -12.85 15.76 12.78
C ASP A 157 -11.90 16.13 11.62
N TRP A 158 -11.32 15.14 10.94
CA TRP A 158 -10.22 15.35 10.01
C TRP A 158 -10.72 15.60 8.59
N LYS A 159 -10.50 16.81 8.08
CA LYS A 159 -10.94 17.22 6.73
C LYS A 159 -10.48 16.29 5.62
N PHE A 160 -9.24 15.78 5.70
CA PHE A 160 -8.72 14.88 4.67
C PHE A 160 -9.40 13.51 4.67
N ILE A 161 -9.98 13.08 5.81
CA ILE A 161 -10.79 11.86 5.86
C ILE A 161 -12.10 12.07 5.12
N HIS A 162 -12.77 13.20 5.32
CA HIS A 162 -13.98 13.56 4.55
C HIS A 162 -13.68 13.63 3.05
N ALA A 163 -12.58 14.28 2.67
CA ALA A 163 -12.12 14.29 1.29
C ALA A 163 -11.78 12.88 0.76
N PHE A 164 -11.32 11.96 1.60
CA PHE A 164 -11.16 10.56 1.22
C PHE A 164 -12.51 9.88 0.97
N ILE A 165 -13.50 10.04 1.86
CA ILE A 165 -14.85 9.47 1.71
C ILE A 165 -15.51 9.97 0.43
N GLU A 166 -15.47 11.27 0.18
CA GLU A 166 -16.02 11.89 -1.05
C GLU A 166 -15.40 11.26 -2.31
N ARG A 167 -14.08 11.06 -2.31
CA ARG A 167 -13.36 10.43 -3.43
C ARG A 167 -13.71 8.96 -3.64
N MET A 168 -14.17 8.25 -2.62
CA MET A 168 -14.62 6.86 -2.80
C MET A 168 -15.96 6.78 -3.55
N GLY A 169 -16.71 7.88 -3.64
CA GLY A 169 -17.92 7.95 -4.48
C GLY A 169 -19.04 7.02 -4.01
N ILE A 170 -19.04 6.63 -2.73
CA ILE A 170 -20.05 5.75 -2.14
C ILE A 170 -21.11 6.61 -1.44
N ASP A 171 -22.38 6.40 -1.78
CA ASP A 171 -23.49 7.14 -1.18
C ASP A 171 -23.60 6.86 0.33
N ARG A 172 -23.91 7.91 1.11
CA ARG A 172 -24.03 7.81 2.57
C ARG A 172 -25.07 6.79 3.00
N SER A 173 -26.16 6.61 2.25
CA SER A 173 -27.18 5.61 2.57
C SER A 173 -26.63 4.17 2.55
N PHE A 174 -25.53 3.93 1.83
CA PHE A 174 -24.89 2.62 1.81
C PHE A 174 -24.18 2.31 3.12
N TYR A 175 -23.48 3.27 3.72
CA TYR A 175 -22.61 3.00 4.88
C TYR A 175 -23.16 3.52 6.21
N GLU A 176 -24.18 4.37 6.22
CA GLU A 176 -24.80 4.86 7.46
C GLU A 176 -25.27 3.70 8.35
N GLY A 177 -24.87 3.75 9.63
CA GLY A 177 -25.11 2.67 10.59
C GLY A 177 -24.19 1.46 10.41
N GLY A 178 -23.16 1.56 9.57
CA GLY A 178 -22.12 0.57 9.34
C GLY A 178 -21.42 0.09 10.60
N LEU A 179 -21.27 0.96 11.61
CA LEU A 179 -20.72 0.57 12.92
C LEU A 179 -21.52 -0.55 13.62
N ASN A 180 -22.80 -0.74 13.25
CA ASN A 180 -23.68 -1.77 13.81
C ASN A 180 -23.81 -3.02 12.92
N ARG A 181 -23.08 -3.11 11.79
CA ARG A 181 -23.17 -4.26 10.87
C ARG A 181 -22.33 -5.45 11.30
N LEU A 182 -21.39 -5.24 12.20
CA LEU A 182 -20.47 -6.28 12.65
C LEU A 182 -21.13 -7.12 13.73
N SER A 183 -20.94 -8.44 13.62
CA SER A 183 -21.24 -9.40 14.68
C SER A 183 -19.94 -9.99 15.20
N GLU A 184 -19.82 -10.17 16.51
CA GLU A 184 -18.62 -10.73 17.13
C GLU A 184 -18.22 -12.07 16.48
N GLY A 185 -16.96 -12.17 16.07
CA GLY A 185 -16.41 -13.34 15.40
C GLY A 185 -16.80 -13.50 13.94
N SER A 186 -17.61 -12.59 13.37
CA SER A 186 -17.86 -12.55 11.93
C SER A 186 -16.58 -12.26 11.14
N ALA A 187 -16.60 -12.57 9.84
CA ALA A 187 -15.44 -12.28 8.99
C ALA A 187 -15.15 -10.78 8.88
N ALA A 188 -16.20 -9.94 8.86
CA ALA A 188 -16.03 -8.49 8.84
C ALA A 188 -15.39 -7.98 10.13
N ASP A 189 -15.86 -8.47 11.28
CA ASP A 189 -15.33 -8.17 12.61
C ASP A 189 -13.84 -8.50 12.72
N GLN A 190 -13.44 -9.71 12.34
CA GLN A 190 -12.03 -10.13 12.35
C GLN A 190 -11.14 -9.33 11.38
N VAL A 191 -11.67 -8.90 10.23
CA VAL A 191 -10.95 -8.03 9.30
C VAL A 191 -10.75 -6.63 9.91
N THR A 192 -11.80 -6.05 10.50
CA THR A 192 -11.71 -4.73 11.13
C THR A 192 -10.81 -4.74 12.36
N ASP A 193 -10.81 -5.82 13.14
CA ASP A 193 -9.85 -6.03 14.22
C ASP A 193 -8.43 -6.09 13.69
N GLY A 194 -8.20 -6.79 12.57
CA GLY A 194 -6.89 -6.82 11.96
C GLY A 194 -6.40 -5.46 11.44
N LEU A 195 -7.31 -4.62 10.94
CA LEU A 195 -7.00 -3.24 10.58
C LEU A 195 -6.66 -2.39 11.82
N ASN A 196 -7.39 -2.59 12.93
CA ASN A 196 -7.12 -1.95 14.21
C ASN A 196 -5.73 -2.35 14.75
N ASP A 197 -5.42 -3.64 14.76
CA ASP A 197 -4.14 -4.15 15.26
C ASP A 197 -2.96 -3.66 14.43
N LEU A 198 -3.11 -3.60 13.10
CA LEU A 198 -2.10 -3.01 12.23
C LEU A 198 -1.87 -1.52 12.55
N ALA A 199 -2.94 -0.77 12.79
CA ALA A 199 -2.85 0.64 13.19
C ALA A 199 -2.13 0.79 14.55
N VAL A 200 -2.43 -0.07 15.53
CA VAL A 200 -1.73 -0.12 16.82
C VAL A 200 -0.26 -0.43 16.63
N ALA A 201 0.09 -1.44 15.81
CA ALA A 201 1.46 -1.82 15.52
C ALA A 201 2.27 -0.66 14.89
N MET A 202 1.66 0.08 13.95
CA MET A 202 2.25 1.28 13.38
C MET A 202 2.52 2.38 14.43
N GLY A 203 1.59 2.56 15.38
CA GLY A 203 1.77 3.46 16.51
C GLY A 203 2.92 3.06 17.43
N GLN A 204 3.07 1.76 17.73
CA GLN A 204 4.14 1.23 18.57
C GLN A 204 5.53 1.48 17.99
N ILE A 205 5.67 1.45 16.65
CA ILE A 205 6.93 1.75 15.97
C ILE A 205 7.12 3.26 15.67
N GLY A 206 6.20 4.13 16.13
CA GLY A 206 6.36 5.58 16.13
C GLY A 206 5.85 6.32 14.88
N TYR A 207 4.93 5.74 14.11
CA TYR A 207 4.14 6.51 13.16
C TYR A 207 3.17 7.44 13.90
N ASP A 208 3.00 8.67 13.41
CA ASP A 208 1.98 9.57 13.96
C ASP A 208 0.58 9.22 13.43
N GLN A 209 -0.43 9.77 14.09
CA GLN A 209 -1.84 9.47 13.79
C GLN A 209 -2.21 9.78 12.33
N ASN A 210 -1.64 10.82 11.71
CA ASN A 210 -1.97 11.16 10.31
C ASN A 210 -1.53 10.04 9.37
N PHE A 211 -0.33 9.49 9.57
CA PHE A 211 0.15 8.37 8.76
C PHE A 211 -0.63 7.08 9.01
N ILE A 212 -0.98 6.80 10.27
CA ILE A 212 -1.75 5.60 10.64
C ILE A 212 -3.13 5.63 9.97
N VAL A 213 -3.82 6.76 10.06
CA VAL A 213 -5.13 6.94 9.41
C VAL A 213 -4.99 6.89 7.89
N MET A 214 -3.99 7.55 7.31
CA MET A 214 -3.75 7.47 5.86
C MET A 214 -3.51 6.03 5.41
N ALA A 215 -2.72 5.25 6.15
CA ALA A 215 -2.47 3.85 5.85
C ALA A 215 -3.78 3.06 5.83
N ARG A 216 -4.62 3.21 6.86
CA ARG A 216 -5.92 2.57 6.95
C ARG A 216 -6.85 2.99 5.81
N CYS A 217 -6.99 4.29 5.54
CA CYS A 217 -7.76 4.80 4.40
C CYS A 217 -7.24 4.26 3.07
N SER A 218 -5.93 4.10 2.90
CA SER A 218 -5.37 3.56 1.66
C SER A 218 -5.70 2.09 1.47
N ILE A 219 -5.65 1.29 2.54
CA ILE A 219 -6.04 -0.13 2.53
C ILE A 219 -7.54 -0.26 2.24
N VAL A 220 -8.39 0.50 2.95
CA VAL A 220 -9.85 0.49 2.73
C VAL A 220 -10.20 0.99 1.34
N GLY A 221 -9.55 2.05 0.87
CA GLY A 221 -9.72 2.57 -0.49
C GLY A 221 -9.33 1.54 -1.55
N TYR A 222 -8.29 0.74 -1.31
CA TYR A 222 -7.96 -0.38 -2.19
C TYR A 222 -9.07 -1.45 -2.21
N ILE A 223 -9.62 -1.83 -1.05
CA ILE A 223 -10.75 -2.76 -0.97
C ILE A 223 -11.96 -2.21 -1.75
N ILE A 224 -12.24 -0.91 -1.64
CA ILE A 224 -13.31 -0.22 -2.39
C ILE A 224 -13.04 -0.28 -3.90
N LEU A 225 -11.83 0.11 -4.33
CA LEU A 225 -11.42 0.06 -5.75
C LEU A 225 -11.51 -1.34 -6.35
N LYS A 226 -11.34 -2.38 -5.52
CA LYS A 226 -11.42 -3.79 -5.90
C LYS A 226 -12.79 -4.43 -5.74
N SER A 227 -13.79 -3.65 -5.36
CA SER A 227 -15.19 -4.04 -5.22
C SER A 227 -16.05 -3.48 -6.37
N PRO A 228 -17.35 -3.82 -6.46
CA PRO A 228 -18.27 -3.21 -7.43
C PRO A 228 -18.37 -1.68 -7.33
N TYR A 229 -17.98 -1.07 -6.20
CA TYR A 229 -18.00 0.39 -6.03
C TYR A 229 -16.80 1.09 -6.69
N GLY A 230 -15.76 0.35 -7.10
CA GLY A 230 -14.54 0.91 -7.66
C GLY A 230 -14.73 1.73 -8.94
N GLN A 231 -15.81 1.51 -9.69
CA GLN A 231 -16.16 2.30 -10.88
C GLN A 231 -16.52 3.76 -10.57
N HIS A 232 -16.86 4.07 -9.31
CA HIS A 232 -17.21 5.40 -8.84
C HIS A 232 -16.10 6.03 -7.99
N ALA A 233 -15.11 5.25 -7.57
CA ALA A 233 -14.02 5.69 -6.71
C ALA A 233 -12.87 6.29 -7.52
N GLU A 234 -12.34 7.42 -7.05
CA GLU A 234 -11.10 8.00 -7.57
C GLU A 234 -9.87 7.14 -7.18
N PRO A 235 -8.76 7.23 -7.94
CA PRO A 235 -7.49 6.61 -7.56
C PRO A 235 -6.97 7.03 -6.18
N LEU A 236 -6.20 6.15 -5.56
CA LEU A 236 -5.53 6.45 -4.29
C LEU A 236 -4.51 7.59 -4.48
N ARG A 237 -4.40 8.45 -3.47
CA ARG A 237 -3.50 9.60 -3.46
C ARG A 237 -2.26 9.31 -2.65
N GLY A 238 -1.11 9.78 -3.14
CA GLY A 238 0.15 9.77 -2.40
C GLY A 238 0.18 10.83 -1.30
N LEU A 239 1.22 10.78 -0.45
CA LEU A 239 1.41 11.66 0.71
C LEU A 239 1.36 13.16 0.37
N ASP A 240 1.83 13.52 -0.82
CA ASP A 240 1.89 14.89 -1.31
C ASP A 240 0.51 15.51 -1.58
N THR A 241 -0.52 14.67 -1.74
CA THR A 241 -1.87 15.05 -2.18
C THR A 241 -2.97 14.49 -1.27
N PHE A 242 -2.67 13.52 -0.41
CA PHE A 242 -3.64 12.89 0.47
C PHE A 242 -4.13 13.83 1.59
N PHE A 243 -3.21 14.58 2.22
CA PHE A 243 -3.53 15.46 3.35
C PHE A 243 -3.94 16.89 2.95
N LYS A 244 -3.97 17.19 1.65
CA LYS A 244 -4.34 18.49 1.10
C LYS A 244 -5.82 18.52 0.74
#